data_AF-A0A150TV76-F1
#
_entry.id   AF-A0A150TV76-F1
#
_cell.length_a   1.000
_cell.length_b   1.000
_cell.length_c   1.000
_cell.angle_alpha   90.00
_cell.angle_beta   90.00
_cell.angle_gamma   90.00
#
_symmetry.space_group_name_H-M   'P 1'
#
loop_
_entity.id
_entity.type
_entity.pdbx_description
1 polymer ?
#
loop_
_entity_poly.entity_id
_entity_poly.type
_entity_poly.pdbx_seq_one_letter_code
_entity_poly.pdbx_strand_id
1 'polypeptide(L)'
;MEAGDMPEGGDWTGVYYSELYGYLHLVRDPNSDSIEGRWIRPVKDRWGELHGSVAGDLIKFSWTERVIGAIGPNSTKEGRGYFKYTRPEGENVDDKVVGQIGRNKDEVGEPWEAVKQRNMMPDLQSIGGSDSSDIGGGDWDSDNQESGKPEPPASPSEEAPAEPPGL
;
A
#
# COMPACT_ATOMS: atom_id res chain seq x y z
N MET A 1 -16.47 -21.14 -7.35
CA MET A 1 -17.18 -20.05 -8.04
C MET A 1 -16.86 -20.15 -9.52
N GLU A 2 -17.87 -19.98 -10.37
CA GLU A 2 -17.74 -20.04 -11.84
C GLU A 2 -17.79 -18.64 -12.43
N ALA A 3 -17.03 -18.43 -13.51
CA ALA A 3 -17.01 -17.18 -14.26
C ALA A 3 -18.24 -17.10 -15.18
N GLY A 4 -18.88 -15.93 -15.21
CA GLY A 4 -19.85 -15.55 -16.22
C GLY A 4 -19.26 -14.54 -17.20
N ASP A 5 -20.05 -14.15 -18.21
CA ASP A 5 -19.67 -13.07 -19.11
C ASP A 5 -19.63 -11.72 -18.37
N MET A 6 -18.66 -10.89 -18.75
CA MET A 6 -18.60 -9.52 -18.22
C MET A 6 -19.86 -8.75 -18.67
N PRO A 7 -20.55 -8.03 -17.76
CA PRO A 7 -21.69 -7.19 -18.14
C PRO A 7 -21.31 -6.15 -19.21
N GLU A 8 -22.25 -5.79 -20.07
CA GLU A 8 -22.02 -4.81 -21.15
C GLU A 8 -21.47 -3.48 -20.59
N GLY A 9 -20.37 -3.00 -21.18
CA GLY A 9 -19.66 -1.79 -20.75
C GLY A 9 -18.97 -1.89 -19.39
N GLY A 10 -18.94 -3.09 -18.79
CA GLY A 10 -18.24 -3.38 -17.55
C GLY A 10 -16.73 -3.33 -17.78
N ASP A 11 -16.04 -2.73 -16.83
CA ASP A 11 -14.58 -2.65 -16.85
C ASP A 11 -14.03 -2.83 -15.43
N TRP A 12 -13.01 -3.67 -15.30
CA TRP A 12 -12.38 -3.97 -14.02
C TRP A 12 -11.45 -2.85 -13.56
N THR A 13 -10.85 -2.11 -14.48
CA THR A 13 -9.93 -1.02 -14.14
C THR A 13 -10.67 0.13 -13.46
N GLY A 14 -10.17 0.61 -12.33
CA GLY A 14 -10.80 1.69 -11.59
C GLY A 14 -10.49 1.68 -10.11
N VAL A 15 -11.09 2.62 -9.39
CA VAL A 15 -11.04 2.66 -7.92
C VAL A 15 -12.37 2.20 -7.35
N TYR A 16 -12.31 1.33 -6.35
CA TYR A 16 -13.47 0.77 -5.65
C TYR A 16 -13.37 1.09 -4.16
N TYR A 17 -14.44 1.59 -3.56
CA TYR A 17 -14.47 1.92 -2.13
C TYR A 17 -15.21 0.87 -1.33
N SER A 18 -14.58 0.37 -0.28
CA SER A 18 -15.17 -0.49 0.75
C SER A 18 -15.07 0.17 2.11
N GLU A 19 -16.11 0.08 2.94
CA GLU A 19 -16.07 0.59 4.30
C GLU A 19 -15.04 -0.13 5.18
N LEU A 20 -14.77 -1.41 4.90
CA LEU A 20 -13.85 -2.23 5.69
C LEU A 20 -12.41 -2.18 5.14
N TYR A 21 -12.26 -2.15 3.82
CA TYR A 21 -10.96 -2.26 3.15
C TYR A 21 -10.46 -0.94 2.54
N GLY A 22 -11.28 0.10 2.54
CA GLY A 22 -10.94 1.42 2.01
C GLY A 22 -10.93 1.44 0.49
N TYR A 23 -10.04 2.27 -0.07
CA TYR A 23 -9.90 2.39 -1.53
C TYR A 23 -9.04 1.26 -2.09
N LEU A 24 -9.62 0.50 -3.01
CA LEU A 24 -8.98 -0.51 -3.82
C LEU A 24 -8.79 0.03 -5.23
N HIS A 25 -7.56 0.16 -5.66
CA HIS A 25 -7.19 0.53 -7.02
C HIS A 25 -6.95 -0.77 -7.79
N LEU A 26 -7.63 -0.97 -8.91
CA LEU A 26 -7.45 -2.11 -9.80
C LEU A 26 -7.03 -1.64 -11.19
N VAL A 27 -6.07 -2.33 -11.80
CA VAL A 27 -5.62 -2.11 -13.16
C VAL A 27 -5.50 -3.47 -13.87
N ARG A 28 -6.34 -3.67 -14.90
CA ARG A 28 -6.22 -4.82 -15.79
C ARG A 28 -5.20 -4.52 -16.88
N ASP A 29 -4.34 -5.48 -17.18
CA ASP A 29 -3.47 -5.39 -18.35
C ASP A 29 -4.30 -5.51 -19.65
N PRO A 30 -4.15 -4.59 -20.62
CA PRO A 30 -4.99 -4.59 -21.83
C PRO A 30 -4.66 -5.73 -22.81
N ASN A 31 -3.53 -6.42 -22.64
CA ASN A 31 -3.02 -7.44 -23.55
C ASN A 31 -3.05 -8.85 -22.94
N SER A 32 -3.54 -9.00 -21.71
CA SER A 32 -3.58 -10.27 -21.00
C SER A 32 -4.76 -10.36 -20.03
N ASP A 33 -4.94 -11.54 -19.45
CA ASP A 33 -5.94 -11.76 -18.41
C ASP A 33 -5.42 -11.38 -17.02
N SER A 34 -4.26 -10.73 -16.93
CA SER A 34 -3.65 -10.34 -15.65
C SER A 34 -4.31 -9.07 -15.09
N ILE A 35 -4.42 -9.02 -13.77
CA ILE A 35 -4.88 -7.84 -13.04
C ILE A 35 -4.06 -7.63 -11.77
N GLU A 36 -3.73 -6.36 -11.54
CA GLU A 36 -3.03 -5.91 -10.35
C GLU A 36 -3.93 -4.98 -9.55
N GLY A 37 -3.74 -4.99 -8.24
CA GLY A 37 -4.46 -4.10 -7.37
C GLY A 37 -3.72 -3.75 -6.12
N ARG A 38 -4.06 -2.60 -5.55
CA ARG A 38 -3.55 -2.15 -4.25
C ARG A 38 -4.67 -1.48 -3.47
N TRP A 39 -4.69 -1.67 -2.16
CA TRP A 39 -5.66 -1.01 -1.28
C TRP A 39 -5.03 -0.43 -0.03
N ILE A 40 -5.68 0.56 0.56
CA ILE A 40 -5.34 1.11 1.87
C ILE A 40 -6.57 1.15 2.76
N ARG A 41 -6.45 0.64 3.99
CA ARG A 41 -7.54 0.64 4.98
C ARG A 41 -8.01 2.08 5.27
N PRO A 42 -9.29 2.29 5.64
CA PRO A 42 -9.82 3.63 5.91
C PRO A 42 -9.03 4.41 6.96
N VAL A 43 -8.56 3.73 8.01
CA VAL A 43 -7.75 4.32 9.09
C VAL A 43 -6.25 4.40 8.77
N LYS A 44 -5.84 3.99 7.56
CA LYS A 44 -4.46 4.05 7.06
C LYS A 44 -3.43 3.37 7.98
N ASP A 45 -3.81 2.28 8.63
CA ASP A 45 -2.91 1.44 9.45
C ASP A 45 -2.29 0.30 8.63
N ARG A 46 -2.95 -0.08 7.53
CA ARG A 46 -2.58 -1.20 6.67
C ARG A 46 -2.84 -0.88 5.22
N TRP A 47 -1.99 -1.43 4.37
CA TRP A 47 -2.18 -1.45 2.93
C TRP A 47 -1.89 -2.85 2.41
N GLY A 48 -2.40 -3.18 1.23
CA GLY A 48 -2.06 -4.43 0.60
C GLY A 48 -2.03 -4.34 -0.91
N GLU A 49 -1.54 -5.41 -1.51
CA GLU A 49 -1.45 -5.62 -2.94
C GLU A 49 -2.10 -6.96 -3.30
N LEU A 50 -2.67 -7.03 -4.49
CA LEU A 50 -3.18 -8.25 -5.07
C LEU A 50 -2.67 -8.41 -6.50
N HIS A 51 -2.47 -9.66 -6.87
CA HIS A 51 -2.14 -10.06 -8.23
C HIS A 51 -3.03 -11.26 -8.58
N GLY A 52 -3.66 -11.20 -9.74
CA GLY A 52 -4.64 -12.20 -10.12
C GLY A 52 -4.91 -12.28 -11.60
N SER A 53 -5.93 -13.06 -11.94
CA SER A 53 -6.40 -13.24 -13.31
C SER A 53 -7.90 -12.98 -13.43
N VAL A 54 -8.29 -12.43 -14.58
CA VAL A 54 -9.64 -12.09 -14.99
C VAL A 54 -10.20 -13.20 -15.87
N ALA A 55 -11.41 -13.63 -15.57
CA ALA A 55 -12.21 -14.51 -16.42
C ALA A 55 -13.64 -13.96 -16.44
N GLY A 56 -13.96 -13.17 -17.47
CA GLY A 56 -15.26 -12.50 -17.60
C GLY A 56 -15.59 -11.63 -16.40
N ASP A 57 -16.67 -11.96 -15.69
CA ASP A 57 -17.13 -11.29 -14.47
C ASP A 57 -16.45 -11.75 -13.18
N LEU A 58 -15.42 -12.60 -13.24
CA LEU A 58 -14.72 -13.13 -12.09
C LEU A 58 -13.23 -12.76 -12.11
N ILE A 59 -12.69 -12.30 -10.98
CA ILE A 59 -11.26 -12.26 -10.71
C ILE A 59 -10.94 -13.30 -9.64
N LYS A 60 -9.85 -14.03 -9.81
CA LYS A 60 -9.20 -14.78 -8.73
C LYS A 60 -7.81 -14.22 -8.49
N PHE A 61 -7.42 -14.07 -7.23
CA PHE A 61 -6.16 -13.39 -6.90
C PHE A 61 -5.50 -13.97 -5.65
N SER A 62 -4.19 -13.79 -5.58
CA SER A 62 -3.42 -13.82 -4.33
C SER A 62 -3.23 -12.40 -3.82
N TRP A 63 -3.13 -12.24 -2.51
CA TRP A 63 -2.97 -10.93 -1.89
C TRP A 63 -1.97 -10.95 -0.73
N THR A 64 -1.36 -9.79 -0.49
CA THR A 64 -0.45 -9.53 0.63
C THR A 64 -0.85 -8.21 1.29
N GLU A 65 -1.07 -8.20 2.60
CA GLU A 65 -1.37 -7.01 3.41
C GLU A 65 -0.23 -6.76 4.39
N ARG A 66 0.20 -5.50 4.50
CA ARG A 66 1.27 -5.05 5.40
C ARG A 66 0.74 -4.01 6.39
N VAL A 67 1.19 -4.10 7.64
CA VAL A 67 0.95 -3.11 8.69
C VAL A 67 1.97 -1.98 8.56
N ILE A 68 1.49 -0.75 8.46
CA ILE A 68 2.33 0.45 8.31
C ILE A 68 3.10 0.69 9.62
N GLY A 69 4.42 0.87 9.50
CA GLY A 69 5.31 1.11 10.65
C GLY A 69 5.66 -0.14 11.47
N ALA A 70 5.18 -1.32 11.09
CA ALA A 70 5.54 -2.58 11.76
C ALA A 70 6.72 -3.25 11.07
N ILE A 71 7.71 -3.68 11.87
CA ILE A 71 8.85 -4.48 11.42
C ILE A 71 8.81 -5.83 12.14
N GLY A 72 8.97 -6.92 11.40
CA GLY A 72 9.06 -8.28 11.96
C GLY A 72 8.08 -9.27 11.32
N PRO A 73 8.15 -10.56 11.68
CA PRO A 73 7.44 -11.64 10.97
C PRO A 73 5.91 -11.54 10.99
N ASN A 74 5.33 -10.72 11.88
CA ASN A 74 3.89 -10.49 11.99
C ASN A 74 3.42 -9.19 11.29
N SER A 75 4.31 -8.47 10.61
CA SER A 75 3.94 -7.23 9.90
C SER A 75 3.19 -7.48 8.59
N THR A 76 3.22 -8.72 8.08
CA THR A 76 2.64 -9.10 6.80
C THR A 76 1.63 -10.25 6.98
N LYS A 77 0.56 -10.21 6.20
CA LYS A 77 -0.43 -11.28 6.05
C LYS A 77 -0.60 -11.57 4.56
N GLU A 78 -0.91 -12.81 4.24
CA GLU A 78 -1.13 -13.24 2.86
C GLU A 78 -2.35 -14.14 2.74
N GLY A 79 -2.89 -14.24 1.54
CA GLY A 79 -3.98 -15.14 1.25
C GLY A 79 -4.41 -15.15 -0.20
N ARG A 80 -5.60 -15.69 -0.41
CA ARG A 80 -6.26 -15.74 -1.72
C ARG A 80 -7.66 -15.21 -1.61
N GLY A 81 -8.24 -14.84 -2.74
CA GLY A 81 -9.59 -14.33 -2.79
C GLY A 81 -10.13 -14.33 -4.21
N TYR A 82 -11.37 -13.87 -4.30
CA TYR A 82 -12.03 -13.65 -5.57
C TYR A 82 -12.92 -12.43 -5.49
N PHE A 83 -13.15 -11.80 -6.64
CA PHE A 83 -14.17 -10.77 -6.83
C PHE A 83 -15.07 -11.15 -7.98
N LYS A 84 -16.38 -10.93 -7.80
CA LYS A 84 -17.36 -11.00 -8.86
C LYS A 84 -17.84 -9.59 -9.19
N TYR A 85 -17.81 -9.24 -10.47
CA TYR A 85 -18.29 -7.96 -10.96
C TYR A 85 -19.81 -7.94 -10.95
N THR A 86 -20.40 -6.81 -10.63
CA THR A 86 -21.86 -6.62 -10.71
C THR A 86 -22.16 -5.21 -11.16
N ARG A 87 -22.93 -5.11 -12.25
CA ARG A 87 -23.55 -3.88 -12.73
C ARG A 87 -25.06 -3.99 -12.49
N PRO A 88 -25.63 -3.31 -11.49
CA PRO A 88 -27.07 -3.34 -11.26
C PRO A 88 -27.84 -2.78 -12.46
N GLU A 89 -29.12 -3.15 -12.59
CA GLU A 89 -30.00 -2.54 -13.59
C GLU A 89 -30.49 -1.17 -13.10
N GLY A 90 -30.57 -0.19 -14.01
CA GLY A 90 -31.11 1.15 -13.73
C GLY A 90 -30.17 2.28 -14.16
N GLU A 91 -30.74 3.48 -14.28
CA GLU A 91 -29.95 4.69 -14.53
C GLU A 91 -29.29 5.17 -13.23
N ASN A 92 -28.01 5.56 -13.29
CA ASN A 92 -27.22 6.07 -12.17
C ASN A 92 -26.85 5.07 -11.06
N VAL A 93 -26.82 3.77 -11.33
CA VAL A 93 -26.23 2.79 -10.41
C VAL A 93 -24.72 2.68 -10.61
N ASP A 94 -23.99 2.56 -9.51
CA ASP A 94 -22.55 2.33 -9.53
C ASP A 94 -22.23 0.86 -9.68
N ASP A 95 -21.25 0.55 -10.53
CA ASP A 95 -20.69 -0.78 -10.61
C ASP A 95 -20.11 -1.18 -9.25
N LYS A 96 -20.12 -2.47 -8.95
CA LYS A 96 -19.58 -2.98 -7.71
C LYS A 96 -18.85 -4.28 -7.90
N VAL A 97 -17.99 -4.57 -6.94
CA VAL A 97 -17.34 -5.87 -6.79
C VAL A 97 -17.80 -6.48 -5.48
N VAL A 98 -18.14 -7.76 -5.53
CA VAL A 98 -18.53 -8.54 -4.37
C VAL A 98 -17.68 -9.80 -4.33
N GLY A 99 -17.03 -10.05 -3.22
CA GLY A 99 -16.04 -11.10 -3.13
C GLY A 99 -15.76 -11.56 -1.71
N GLN A 100 -14.78 -12.43 -1.60
CA GLN A 100 -14.25 -12.89 -0.33
C GLN A 100 -12.73 -12.99 -0.39
N ILE A 101 -12.12 -12.79 0.78
CA ILE A 101 -10.68 -12.86 1.02
C ILE A 101 -10.47 -13.91 2.12
N GLY A 102 -9.86 -15.03 1.76
CA GLY A 102 -9.38 -16.03 2.71
C GLY A 102 -7.90 -15.83 3.04
N ARG A 103 -7.42 -16.58 4.05
CA ARG A 103 -6.01 -16.54 4.48
C ARG A 103 -5.24 -17.71 3.89
N ASN A 104 -3.94 -17.53 3.68
CA ASN A 104 -3.06 -18.56 3.13
C ASN A 104 -3.62 -19.13 1.81
N LYS A 105 -4.01 -20.41 1.82
CA LYS A 105 -4.54 -21.12 0.66
C LYS A 105 -6.06 -21.00 0.53
N ASP A 106 -6.76 -20.46 1.51
CA ASP A 106 -8.20 -20.34 1.45
C ASP A 106 -8.60 -19.19 0.52
N GLU A 107 -9.50 -19.46 -0.43
CA GLU A 107 -10.08 -18.44 -1.33
C GLU A 107 -11.31 -17.75 -0.69
N VAL A 108 -11.77 -18.27 0.46
CA VAL A 108 -13.02 -17.89 1.13
C VAL A 108 -12.68 -17.53 2.58
N GLY A 109 -13.31 -16.48 3.11
CA GLY A 109 -13.03 -16.00 4.46
C GLY A 109 -13.87 -14.78 4.80
N GLU A 110 -13.26 -13.60 4.75
CA GLU A 110 -13.93 -12.34 5.06
C GLU A 110 -14.62 -11.78 3.81
N PRO A 111 -15.88 -11.30 3.92
CA PRO A 111 -16.57 -10.68 2.79
C PRO A 111 -15.94 -9.33 2.44
N TRP A 112 -15.87 -9.05 1.15
CA TRP A 112 -15.42 -7.77 0.62
C TRP A 112 -16.40 -7.29 -0.44
N GLU A 113 -17.17 -6.26 -0.10
CA GLU A 113 -17.99 -5.50 -1.04
C GLU A 113 -17.38 -4.11 -1.23
N ALA A 114 -17.27 -3.67 -2.49
CA ALA A 114 -16.75 -2.35 -2.83
C ALA A 114 -17.45 -1.76 -4.05
N VAL A 115 -17.69 -0.44 -4.03
CA VAL A 115 -18.40 0.30 -5.08
C VAL A 115 -17.42 1.08 -5.95
N LYS A 116 -17.54 0.99 -7.28
CA LYS A 116 -16.69 1.67 -8.25
C LYS A 116 -16.93 3.19 -8.20
N GLN A 117 -15.85 3.94 -8.14
CA GLN A 117 -15.85 5.39 -8.06
C GLN A 117 -15.74 5.97 -9.48
N ARG A 118 -16.82 6.56 -10.01
CA ARG A 118 -16.90 7.00 -11.43
C ARG A 118 -15.86 8.05 -11.83
N ASN A 119 -15.45 8.90 -10.90
CA ASN A 119 -14.61 10.08 -11.17
C ASN A 119 -13.20 9.95 -10.58
N MET A 120 -12.74 8.72 -10.32
CA MET A 120 -11.43 8.46 -9.73
C MET A 120 -10.64 7.47 -10.58
N MET A 121 -9.45 7.88 -11.01
CA MET A 121 -8.54 7.03 -11.77
C MET A 121 -7.68 6.21 -10.80
N PRO A 122 -7.41 4.94 -11.10
CA PRO A 122 -6.54 4.12 -10.28
C PRO A 122 -5.09 4.58 -10.43
N ASP A 123 -4.42 4.69 -9.29
CA ASP A 123 -2.99 4.91 -9.19
C ASP A 123 -2.41 3.90 -8.18
N LEU A 124 -1.79 2.82 -8.69
CA LEU A 124 -1.18 1.79 -7.83
C LEU A 124 0.02 2.34 -7.04
N GLN A 125 0.73 3.34 -7.57
CA GLN A 125 1.91 3.91 -6.91
C GLN A 125 1.54 4.82 -5.74
N SER A 126 0.31 5.36 -5.72
CA SER A 126 -0.20 6.14 -4.59
C SER A 126 -0.46 5.34 -3.31
N ILE A 127 -0.51 4.00 -3.41
CA ILE A 127 -0.81 3.10 -2.30
C ILE A 127 0.40 2.24 -1.97
N GLY A 128 0.81 2.31 -0.70
CA GLY A 128 1.96 1.62 -0.15
C GLY A 128 3.01 2.61 0.33
N GLY A 129 3.78 2.21 1.34
CA GLY A 129 5.07 2.87 1.56
C GLY A 129 5.98 2.44 0.43
N SER A 130 6.80 3.35 -0.11
CA SER A 130 7.91 2.97 -0.98
C SER A 130 8.53 1.70 -0.43
N ASP A 131 8.47 0.61 -1.18
CA ASP A 131 9.28 -0.54 -0.88
C ASP A 131 10.69 -0.03 -0.59
N SER A 132 11.36 -0.71 0.31
CA SER A 132 12.70 -0.44 0.84
C SER A 132 13.82 -0.28 -0.23
N SER A 133 13.46 -0.09 -1.49
CA SER A 133 14.23 0.43 -2.62
C SER A 133 14.51 1.94 -2.51
N ASP A 134 13.62 2.74 -1.91
CA ASP A 134 13.87 4.18 -1.62
C ASP A 134 14.50 4.39 -0.24
N ILE A 135 14.59 3.34 0.58
CA ILE A 135 15.67 3.23 1.55
C ILE A 135 16.87 2.76 0.74
N GLY A 136 17.40 3.66 -0.10
CA GLY A 136 18.80 3.58 -0.44
C GLY A 136 19.51 3.35 0.87
N GLY A 137 20.12 2.17 1.00
CA GLY A 137 21.09 1.92 2.04
C GLY A 137 22.09 3.05 1.90
N GLY A 138 21.90 4.09 2.71
CA GLY A 138 22.85 5.16 2.85
C GLY A 138 24.07 4.46 3.40
N ASP A 139 24.95 4.10 2.48
CA ASP A 139 26.37 3.98 2.63
C ASP A 139 26.82 4.29 4.06
N TRP A 140 26.84 3.25 4.91
CA TRP A 140 27.52 3.31 6.20
C TRP A 140 29.04 3.21 6.02
N ASP A 141 29.53 3.22 4.77
CA ASP A 141 30.94 3.13 4.41
C ASP A 141 31.24 3.89 3.10
N SER A 142 30.96 5.20 3.06
CA SER A 142 31.60 6.07 2.08
C SER A 142 32.14 7.32 2.76
N ASP A 143 33.44 7.25 3.02
CA ASP A 143 34.39 8.36 3.11
C ASP A 143 33.80 9.75 3.37
N ASN A 144 33.77 10.14 4.65
CA ASN A 144 33.81 11.54 5.04
C ASN A 144 35.17 12.13 4.62
N GLN A 145 35.37 12.41 3.33
CA GLN A 145 36.41 13.33 2.88
C GLN A 145 35.96 14.76 3.14
N GLU A 146 35.85 15.09 4.42
CA GLU A 146 35.79 16.47 4.87
C GLU A 146 37.18 17.09 4.63
N SER A 147 37.29 17.89 3.57
CA SER A 147 38.42 18.79 3.38
C SER A 147 38.30 19.95 4.38
N GLY A 148 38.52 19.65 5.66
CA GLY A 148 38.65 20.62 6.74
C GLY A 148 40.01 20.42 7.39
N LYS A 149 40.91 21.41 7.26
CA LYS A 149 42.16 21.41 8.05
C LYS A 149 41.79 21.38 9.54
N PRO A 150 42.42 20.54 10.36
CA PRO A 150 42.18 20.56 11.80
C PRO A 150 42.74 21.87 12.37
N GLU A 151 41.87 22.75 12.86
CA GLU A 151 42.27 23.77 13.82
C GLU A 151 42.47 23.09 15.18
N PRO A 152 43.61 23.31 15.85
CA PRO A 152 43.86 22.72 17.16
C PRO A 152 42.87 23.28 18.19
N PRO A 153 42.46 22.48 19.18
CA PRO A 153 41.49 22.90 20.18
C PRO A 153 42.01 24.10 20.99
N ALA A 154 41.15 25.09 21.18
CA ALA A 154 41.40 26.20 22.08
C ALA A 154 41.64 25.68 23.51
N SER A 155 42.76 26.08 24.12
CA SER A 155 43.03 25.81 25.53
C SER A 155 41.98 26.50 26.40
N PRO A 156 41.44 25.83 27.44
CA PRO A 156 40.59 26.53 28.41
C PRO A 156 41.45 27.59 29.11
N SER A 157 41.12 28.86 28.86
CA SER A 157 41.58 29.97 29.69
C SER A 157 40.74 29.92 30.96
N GLU A 158 41.30 29.29 32.00
CA GLU A 158 40.74 29.36 33.34
C GLU A 158 41.02 30.75 33.93
N GLU A 159 39.92 31.43 34.23
CA GLU A 159 39.79 32.73 34.86
C GLU A 159 40.60 32.83 36.18
N ALA A 160 41.38 33.89 36.31
CA ALA A 160 41.75 34.48 37.59
C ALA A 160 41.48 36.00 37.49
N PRO A 161 41.15 36.74 38.56
CA PRO A 161 41.28 36.42 39.99
C PRO A 161 40.03 36.75 40.84
N ALA A 162 39.98 36.28 42.09
CA ALA A 162 39.10 36.87 43.11
C ALA A 162 39.82 37.00 44.46
N GLU A 163 40.11 38.25 44.84
CA GLU A 163 40.35 38.69 46.22
C GLU A 163 40.05 40.19 46.29
N PRO A 164 39.74 40.78 47.45
CA PRO A 164 39.04 40.29 48.65
C PRO A 164 37.89 41.26 49.03
N PRO A 165 37.24 41.08 50.20
CA PRO A 165 37.15 42.26 51.06
C PRO A 165 37.52 41.94 52.52
N GLY A 166 38.22 42.89 53.14
CA GLY A 166 38.78 42.75 54.47
C GLY A 166 37.82 43.00 55.63
N LEU A 167 38.32 42.67 56.83
CA LEU A 167 38.13 43.33 58.12
C LEU A 167 39.30 42.93 59.04
#